data_AF-A0AAX2ZLG1-F1
#
_entry.id   AF-A0AAX2ZLG1-F1
#
_cell.length_a   1.000
_cell.length_b   1.000
_cell.length_c   1.000
_cell.angle_alpha   90.00
_cell.angle_beta   90.00
_cell.angle_gamma   90.00
#
_symmetry.space_group_name_H-M   'P 1'
#
loop_
_entity.id
_entity.type
_entity.pdbx_description
1 polymer ?
#
loop_
_entity_poly.entity_id
_entity_poly.type
_entity_poly.pdbx_seq_one_letter_code
_entity_poly.pdbx_strand_id
1 'polypeptide(L)'
;MSFFSGELRTFDLCKMNEEVCKKATVKTCYKGISTCLKEDEKSKQIEELLKYKGQLYYFFGRRNEQYLSCINGENYLINDESKGNSQGIYMSDAYINAYEDINLGFLILCNGENIEIHPAIEGESIECRRCEIVDDCGDLNKEMKSFINKYIL
;
A
#
# COMPACT_ATOMS: atom_id res chain seq x y z
N MET A 1 13.66 -2.70 0.67
CA MET A 1 14.32 -1.48 0.10
C MET A 1 13.22 -0.45 -0.20
N SER A 2 13.38 0.84 0.09
CA SER A 2 12.32 1.85 -0.16
C SER A 2 12.15 2.16 -1.66
N PHE A 3 10.93 2.47 -2.07
CA PHE A 3 10.64 2.98 -3.43
C PHE A 3 10.95 4.46 -3.57
N PHE A 4 10.75 5.19 -2.49
CA PHE A 4 10.98 6.63 -2.43
C PHE A 4 11.55 7.00 -1.07
N SER A 5 12.45 7.96 -1.08
CA SER A 5 12.97 8.64 0.11
C SER A 5 13.19 10.11 -0.22
N GLY A 6 12.70 11.01 0.62
CA GLY A 6 12.84 12.45 0.42
C GLY A 6 12.33 13.27 1.60
N GLU A 7 12.57 14.58 1.55
CA GLU A 7 12.04 15.52 2.54
C GLU A 7 10.57 15.80 2.27
N LEU A 8 9.78 15.98 3.33
CA LEU A 8 8.34 16.21 3.23
C LEU A 8 7.98 17.46 2.40
N ARG A 9 8.85 18.48 2.34
CA ARG A 9 8.66 19.66 1.49
C ARG A 9 8.81 19.36 -0.01
N THR A 10 9.57 18.33 -0.36
CA THR A 10 9.81 17.91 -1.74
C THR A 10 8.76 16.92 -2.23
N PHE A 11 7.94 16.38 -1.33
CA PHE A 11 6.95 15.35 -1.62
C PHE A 11 5.53 15.88 -1.40
N ASP A 12 4.76 16.04 -2.48
CA ASP A 12 3.40 16.59 -2.42
C ASP A 12 2.38 15.55 -1.91
N LEU A 13 2.23 15.50 -0.59
CA LEU A 13 1.24 14.65 0.08
C LEU A 13 -0.22 15.07 -0.20
N CYS A 14 -0.46 16.32 -0.57
CA CYS A 14 -1.79 16.80 -0.91
C CYS A 14 -2.26 16.24 -2.26
N LYS A 15 -1.38 16.24 -3.26
CA LYS A 15 -1.63 15.56 -4.55
C LYS A 15 -1.87 14.08 -4.38
N MET A 16 -1.12 13.42 -3.49
CA MET A 16 -1.39 12.03 -3.12
C MET A 16 -2.79 11.87 -2.51
N ASN A 17 -3.24 12.80 -1.64
CA ASN A 17 -4.60 12.77 -1.11
C ASN A 17 -5.64 12.90 -2.22
N GLU A 18 -5.46 13.81 -3.16
CA GLU A 18 -6.46 14.07 -4.21
C GLU A 18 -6.61 12.90 -5.19
N GLU A 19 -5.49 12.31 -5.57
CA GLU A 19 -5.44 11.21 -6.55
C GLU A 19 -5.79 9.86 -5.91
N VAL A 20 -5.33 9.63 -4.68
CA VAL A 20 -5.50 8.34 -3.99
C VAL A 20 -6.82 8.36 -3.20
N CYS A 21 -7.10 9.39 -2.39
CA CYS A 21 -8.21 9.42 -1.42
C CYS A 21 -9.62 9.54 -2.04
N LYS A 22 -9.77 9.83 -3.33
CA LYS A 22 -11.07 9.72 -4.02
C LYS A 22 -11.50 8.26 -4.27
N LYS A 23 -10.58 7.29 -4.16
CA LYS A 23 -10.85 5.85 -4.38
C LYS A 23 -10.18 4.90 -3.39
N ALA A 24 -9.16 5.33 -2.67
CA ALA A 24 -8.35 4.53 -1.76
C ALA A 24 -8.76 4.69 -0.30
N THR A 25 -8.48 3.66 0.48
CA THR A 25 -8.68 3.67 1.93
C THR A 25 -7.35 3.93 2.62
N VAL A 26 -7.30 4.98 3.44
CA VAL A 26 -6.13 5.28 4.29
C VAL A 26 -6.34 4.67 5.67
N LYS A 27 -5.30 4.01 6.18
CA LYS A 27 -5.29 3.39 7.51
C LYS A 27 -4.07 3.84 8.30
N THR A 28 -4.19 3.91 9.62
CA THR A 28 -3.05 4.08 10.50
C THR A 28 -2.37 2.74 10.72
N CYS A 29 -1.03 2.73 10.68
CA CYS A 29 -0.25 1.54 11.00
C CYS A 29 0.58 1.80 12.25
N TYR A 30 0.57 0.87 13.20
CA TYR A 30 1.45 0.93 14.36
C TYR A 30 1.90 -0.47 14.74
N LYS A 31 3.22 -0.68 14.83
CA LYS A 31 3.83 -2.00 15.08
C LYS A 31 3.31 -3.09 14.13
N GLY A 32 3.06 -2.73 12.87
CA GLY A 32 2.53 -3.64 11.85
C GLY A 32 1.04 -3.95 11.99
N ILE A 33 0.30 -3.31 12.90
CA ILE A 33 -1.16 -3.44 13.02
C ILE A 33 -1.80 -2.26 12.27
N SER A 34 -2.68 -2.57 11.32
CA SER A 34 -3.41 -1.57 10.56
C SER A 34 -4.81 -1.34 11.14
N THR A 35 -5.21 -0.08 11.21
CA THR A 35 -6.48 0.34 11.81
C THR A 35 -7.14 1.43 10.96
N CYS A 36 -8.46 1.38 10.86
CA CYS A 36 -9.21 2.43 10.18
C CYS A 36 -9.03 3.77 10.91
N LEU A 37 -8.93 4.86 10.13
CA LEU A 37 -8.95 6.21 10.67
C LEU A 37 -10.26 6.46 11.42
N LYS A 38 -10.18 7.19 12.53
CA LYS A 38 -11.36 7.68 13.24
C LYS A 38 -12.09 8.73 12.39
N GLU A 39 -13.40 8.92 12.63
CA GLU A 39 -14.20 9.88 11.84
C GLU A 39 -13.63 11.31 11.86
N ASP A 40 -13.13 11.76 13.02
CA ASP A 40 -12.51 13.08 13.16
C ASP A 40 -11.17 13.19 12.42
N GLU A 41 -10.50 12.06 12.17
CA GLU A 41 -9.22 11.99 11.47
C GLU A 41 -9.38 11.97 9.95
N LYS A 42 -10.52 11.50 9.43
CA LYS A 42 -10.77 11.43 7.97
C LYS A 42 -10.79 12.78 7.27
N SER A 43 -11.03 13.86 8.01
CA SER A 43 -11.06 15.23 7.49
C SER A 43 -9.70 15.95 7.53
N LYS A 44 -8.71 15.36 8.21
CA LYS A 44 -7.37 15.97 8.36
C LYS A 44 -6.55 15.81 7.09
N GLN A 45 -5.60 16.71 6.89
CA GLN A 45 -4.64 16.59 5.80
C GLN A 45 -3.73 15.37 6.04
N ILE A 46 -3.35 14.68 4.96
CA ILE A 46 -2.45 13.51 5.04
C ILE A 46 -1.14 13.88 5.74
N GLU A 47 -0.57 15.03 5.44
CA GLU A 47 0.66 15.52 6.07
C GLU A 47 0.54 15.59 7.59
N GLU A 48 -0.53 16.18 8.09
CA GLU A 48 -0.78 16.31 9.53
C GLU A 48 -0.99 14.94 10.18
N LEU A 49 -1.76 14.06 9.53
CA LEU A 49 -1.98 12.69 9.99
C LEU A 49 -0.67 11.92 10.05
N LEU A 50 0.14 12.02 9.01
CA LEU A 50 1.41 11.30 8.90
C LEU A 50 2.41 11.78 9.95
N LYS A 51 2.55 13.09 10.15
CA LYS A 51 3.42 13.65 11.20
C LYS A 51 2.98 13.23 12.60
N TYR A 52 1.67 13.17 12.84
CA TYR A 52 1.12 12.80 14.15
C TYR A 52 1.20 11.29 14.43
N LYS A 53 0.96 10.45 13.42
CA LYS A 53 0.88 8.99 13.56
C LYS A 53 2.19 8.28 13.27
N GLY A 54 3.10 8.92 12.54
CA GLY A 54 4.38 8.37 12.09
C GLY A 54 4.27 7.39 10.93
N GLN A 55 3.18 6.64 10.80
CA GLN A 55 3.01 5.65 9.73
C GLN A 55 1.57 5.57 9.22
N LEU A 56 1.41 5.58 7.90
CA LEU A 56 0.13 5.45 7.21
C LEU A 56 0.20 4.38 6.12
N TYR A 57 -0.85 3.59 6.01
CA TYR A 57 -1.02 2.61 4.95
C TYR A 57 -2.07 3.09 3.94
N TYR A 58 -1.68 3.13 2.66
CA TYR A 58 -2.52 3.51 1.53
C TYR A 58 -2.89 2.27 0.73
N PHE A 59 -4.14 1.86 0.83
CA PHE A 59 -4.66 0.75 0.04
C PHE A 59 -5.02 1.22 -1.38
N PHE A 60 -4.49 0.56 -2.41
CA PHE A 60 -4.82 0.85 -3.81
C PHE A 60 -5.27 -0.38 -4.61
N GLY A 61 -5.33 -1.57 -4.03
CA GLY A 61 -5.88 -2.73 -4.72
C GLY A 61 -6.22 -3.88 -3.79
N ARG A 62 -7.32 -4.59 -4.08
CA ARG A 62 -7.83 -5.72 -3.28
C ARG A 62 -7.74 -7.02 -4.06
N ARG A 63 -7.22 -8.07 -3.42
CA ARG A 63 -7.34 -9.43 -3.94
C ARG A 63 -8.78 -9.90 -3.80
N ASN A 64 -9.36 -10.33 -4.91
CA ASN A 64 -10.64 -11.03 -4.96
C ASN A 64 -10.41 -12.34 -5.73
N GLU A 65 -10.40 -13.45 -5.00
CA GLU A 65 -10.06 -14.78 -5.53
C GLU A 65 -8.68 -14.79 -6.23
N GLN A 66 -8.69 -14.97 -7.56
CA GLN A 66 -7.51 -15.01 -8.44
C GLN A 66 -7.18 -13.66 -9.08
N TYR A 67 -7.90 -12.59 -8.74
CA TYR A 67 -7.68 -11.27 -9.33
C TYR A 67 -7.26 -10.26 -8.28
N LEU A 68 -6.39 -9.34 -8.66
CA LEU A 68 -6.14 -8.10 -7.95
C LEU A 68 -6.89 -6.98 -8.66
N SER A 69 -7.89 -6.42 -7.99
CA SER A 69 -8.65 -5.26 -8.47
C SER A 69 -8.05 -3.97 -7.91
N CYS A 70 -7.52 -3.12 -8.79
CA CYS A 70 -6.86 -1.87 -8.41
C CYS A 70 -7.80 -0.66 -8.49
N ILE A 71 -7.51 0.39 -7.72
CA ILE A 71 -8.32 1.64 -7.68
C ILE A 71 -8.37 2.38 -9.02
N ASN A 72 -7.41 2.12 -9.91
CA ASN A 72 -7.41 2.64 -11.28
C ASN A 72 -8.46 1.95 -12.18
N GLY A 73 -9.10 0.88 -11.72
CA GLY A 73 -10.10 0.09 -12.46
C GLY A 73 -9.51 -1.11 -13.21
N GLU A 74 -8.18 -1.26 -13.18
CA GLU A 74 -7.50 -2.42 -13.77
C GLU A 74 -7.64 -3.65 -12.87
N ASN A 75 -7.73 -4.82 -13.50
CA ASN A 75 -7.77 -6.10 -12.82
C ASN A 75 -6.63 -6.97 -13.34
N TYR A 76 -5.85 -7.52 -12.42
CA TYR A 76 -4.67 -8.31 -12.73
C TYR A 76 -4.90 -9.75 -12.27
N LEU A 77 -4.62 -10.72 -13.14
CA LEU A 77 -4.64 -12.12 -12.73
C LEU A 77 -3.43 -12.40 -11.83
N ILE A 78 -3.70 -12.86 -10.61
CA ILE A 78 -2.70 -13.34 -9.68
C ILE A 78 -2.42 -14.79 -10.06
N ASN A 79 -1.15 -15.09 -10.38
CA ASN A 79 -0.77 -16.45 -10.69
C ASN A 79 -0.01 -17.04 -9.50
N ASP A 80 -0.69 -17.89 -8.73
CA ASP A 80 -0.14 -18.60 -7.58
C ASP A 80 0.78 -19.78 -8.01
N GLU A 81 0.90 -20.08 -9.31
CA GLU A 81 1.75 -21.16 -9.80
C GLU A 81 3.23 -20.77 -9.90
N SER A 82 4.05 -21.45 -9.11
CA SER A 82 5.52 -21.44 -9.08
C SER A 82 6.22 -21.94 -10.37
N LYS A 83 5.58 -21.81 -11.54
CA LYS A 83 6.14 -22.21 -12.85
C LYS A 83 6.29 -21.04 -13.83
N GLY A 84 7.42 -20.35 -13.72
CA GLY A 84 8.38 -20.10 -14.82
C GLY A 84 8.00 -19.31 -16.08
N ASN A 85 6.74 -19.03 -16.41
CA ASN A 85 6.39 -18.36 -17.69
C ASN A 85 5.09 -17.54 -17.63
N SER A 86 4.73 -16.97 -16.48
CA SER A 86 3.52 -16.15 -16.37
C SER A 86 3.82 -14.65 -16.40
N GLN A 87 3.01 -13.90 -17.14
CA GLN A 87 2.96 -12.42 -17.09
C GLN A 87 2.11 -11.91 -15.90
N GLY A 88 1.78 -12.78 -14.94
CA GLY A 88 0.97 -12.46 -13.77
C GLY A 88 1.80 -12.18 -12.53
N ILE A 89 1.15 -11.58 -11.52
CA ILE A 89 1.80 -11.19 -10.25
C ILE A 89 2.24 -12.44 -9.49
N TYR A 90 3.55 -12.58 -9.27
CA TYR A 90 4.14 -13.61 -8.40
C TYR A 90 4.08 -13.16 -6.94
N MET A 91 3.22 -13.81 -6.15
CA MET A 91 3.08 -13.53 -4.70
C MET A 91 3.74 -14.63 -3.84
N SER A 92 4.80 -15.29 -4.34
CA SER A 92 5.35 -16.51 -3.74
C SER A 92 5.87 -16.37 -2.31
N ASP A 93 6.16 -15.15 -1.84
CA ASP A 93 6.63 -14.90 -0.46
C ASP A 93 5.61 -14.16 0.42
N ALA A 94 4.47 -13.73 -0.15
CA ALA A 94 3.43 -13.00 0.56
C ALA A 94 2.32 -13.97 1.02
N TYR A 95 2.57 -14.70 2.11
CA TYR A 95 1.58 -15.47 2.89
C TYR A 95 0.45 -16.09 2.05
N ILE A 96 0.75 -17.21 1.40
CA ILE A 96 -0.25 -18.04 0.70
C ILE A 96 -1.13 -18.72 1.75
N ASN A 97 -2.13 -18.02 2.25
CA ASN A 97 -3.34 -18.67 2.74
C ASN A 97 -4.31 -18.74 1.55
N ALA A 98 -4.84 -19.93 1.26
CA ALA A 98 -5.71 -20.18 0.10
C ALA A 98 -7.04 -19.41 0.14
N TYR A 99 -7.31 -18.79 1.29
CA TYR A 99 -8.38 -17.86 1.55
C TYR A 99 -7.74 -16.77 2.41
N GLU A 100 -7.77 -15.50 2.00
CA GLU A 100 -7.90 -14.37 2.93
C GLU A 100 -7.75 -13.02 2.23
N ASP A 101 -8.49 -12.06 2.74
CA ASP A 101 -8.72 -10.70 2.27
C ASP A 101 -7.43 -9.87 2.26
N ILE A 102 -6.58 -10.06 1.23
CA ILE A 102 -5.31 -9.33 1.09
C ILE A 102 -5.50 -8.03 0.33
N ASN A 103 -5.01 -6.96 0.94
CA ASN A 103 -4.96 -5.60 0.40
C ASN A 103 -3.52 -5.27 0.00
N LEU A 104 -3.34 -4.65 -1.16
CA LEU A 104 -2.06 -4.15 -1.64
C LEU A 104 -2.03 -2.64 -1.54
N GLY A 105 -0.87 -2.12 -1.15
CA GLY A 105 -0.77 -0.75 -0.73
C GLY A 105 0.66 -0.24 -0.59
N PHE A 106 0.77 1.00 -0.14
CA PHE A 106 2.02 1.61 0.26
C PHE A 106 2.01 1.88 1.75
N LEU A 107 3.10 1.54 2.42
CA LEU A 107 3.37 2.02 3.77
C LEU A 107 4.25 3.26 3.67
N ILE A 108 3.70 4.39 4.14
CA ILE A 108 4.41 5.65 4.25
C ILE A 108 4.88 5.81 5.69
N LEU A 109 6.19 6.03 5.85
CA LEU A 109 6.85 6.22 7.13
C LEU A 109 7.36 7.67 7.22
N CYS A 110 7.18 8.31 8.37
CA CYS A 110 7.68 9.65 8.65
C CYS A 110 8.70 9.59 9.79
N ASN A 111 9.95 9.89 9.46
CA ASN A 111 11.07 9.92 10.39
C ASN A 111 11.57 11.37 10.51
N GLY A 112 10.87 12.19 11.31
CA GLY A 112 11.11 13.62 11.37
C GLY A 112 10.59 14.34 10.13
N GLU A 113 11.46 15.04 9.40
CA GLU A 113 11.09 15.69 8.12
C GLU A 113 11.27 14.77 6.90
N ASN A 114 11.80 13.56 7.09
CA ASN A 114 12.00 12.59 6.02
C ASN A 114 10.82 11.64 5.89
N ILE A 115 10.45 11.35 4.65
CA ILE A 115 9.43 10.39 4.28
C ILE A 115 10.08 9.22 3.56
N GLU A 116 9.64 8.01 3.90
CA GLU A 116 9.94 6.81 3.12
C GLU A 116 8.64 6.14 2.67
N ILE A 117 8.63 5.65 1.43
CA ILE A 117 7.51 4.89 0.89
C ILE A 117 8.00 3.49 0.55
N HIS A 118 7.32 2.51 1.11
CA HIS A 118 7.60 1.11 0.90
C HIS A 118 6.36 0.42 0.30
N PRO A 119 6.55 -0.54 -0.60
CA PRO A 119 5.47 -1.47 -0.91
C PRO A 119 5.04 -2.22 0.34
N ALA A 120 3.74 -2.41 0.49
CA ALA A 120 3.21 -3.11 1.65
C ALA A 120 1.96 -3.91 1.30
N ILE A 121 1.75 -4.95 2.10
CA ILE A 121 0.59 -5.82 2.04
C ILE A 121 -0.13 -5.74 3.37
N GLU A 122 -1.45 -5.65 3.34
CA GLU A 122 -2.31 -5.74 4.50
C GLU A 122 -3.20 -7.00 4.43
N GLY A 123 -2.99 -7.94 5.34
CA GLY A 123 -3.78 -9.18 5.46
C GLY A 123 -4.58 -9.25 6.77
N GLU A 124 -5.50 -10.20 6.82
CA GLU A 124 -6.21 -10.57 8.05
C GLU A 124 -5.34 -11.51 8.91
N SER A 125 -5.37 -11.32 10.23
CA SER A 125 -4.78 -12.20 11.23
C SER A 125 -5.83 -12.43 12.31
N ILE A 126 -5.64 -13.47 13.12
CA ILE A 126 -6.61 -13.98 14.13
C ILE A 126 -7.32 -12.88 14.94
N GLU A 127 -6.64 -11.79 15.29
CA GLU A 127 -7.18 -10.73 16.16
C GLU A 127 -7.21 -9.34 15.52
N CYS A 128 -6.56 -9.14 14.37
CA CYS A 128 -6.42 -7.82 13.75
C CYS A 128 -5.96 -7.93 12.30
N ARG A 129 -6.02 -6.80 11.57
CA ARG A 129 -5.34 -6.70 10.28
C ARG A 129 -3.90 -6.26 10.48
N ARG A 130 -2.99 -6.90 9.74
CA ARG A 130 -1.56 -6.65 9.82
C ARG A 130 -1.03 -6.13 8.50
N CYS A 131 -0.13 -5.16 8.59
CA CYS A 131 0.54 -4.55 7.46
C CYS A 131 2.04 -4.89 7.53
N GLU A 132 2.59 -5.37 6.42
CA GLU A 132 3.99 -5.76 6.30
C GLU A 132 4.61 -5.14 5.06
N ILE A 133 5.85 -4.66 5.19
CA ILE A 133 6.66 -4.22 4.04
C ILE A 133 7.09 -5.47 3.28
N VAL A 134 6.99 -5.44 1.97
CA VAL A 134 7.43 -6.54 1.10
C VAL A 134 8.63 -6.13 0.28
N ASP A 135 9.70 -6.93 0.27
CA ASP A 135 10.90 -6.56 -0.49
C ASP A 135 10.76 -6.81 -2.00
N ASP A 136 9.95 -7.80 -2.39
CA ASP A 136 9.61 -8.07 -3.78
C ASP A 136 8.15 -8.53 -3.94
N CYS A 137 7.42 -7.87 -4.82
CA CYS A 137 6.05 -8.21 -5.24
C CYS A 137 5.98 -8.50 -6.74
N GLY A 138 7.10 -8.87 -7.35
CA GLY A 138 7.20 -9.22 -8.76
C GLY A 138 6.89 -8.04 -9.67
N ASP A 139 6.11 -8.25 -10.73
CA ASP A 139 5.74 -7.18 -11.66
C ASP A 139 4.91 -6.06 -11.00
N LEU A 140 4.25 -6.35 -9.88
CA LEU A 140 3.55 -5.35 -9.09
C LEU A 140 4.51 -4.28 -8.55
N ASN A 141 5.76 -4.64 -8.28
CA ASN A 141 6.80 -3.72 -7.81
C ASN A 141 7.04 -2.61 -8.84
N LYS A 142 7.10 -2.96 -10.13
CA LYS A 142 7.25 -2.00 -11.23
C LYS A 142 6.00 -1.16 -11.42
N GLU A 143 4.81 -1.75 -11.30
CA GLU A 143 3.55 -1.03 -11.43
C GLU A 143 3.29 -0.08 -10.27
N MET A 144 3.65 -0.48 -9.06
CA MET A 144 3.63 0.35 -7.86
C MET A 144 4.60 1.53 -7.98
N LYS A 145 5.82 1.29 -8.44
CA LYS A 145 6.78 2.36 -8.76
C LYS A 145 6.28 3.26 -9.88
N SER A 146 5.69 2.70 -10.93
CA SER A 146 5.08 3.46 -12.02
C SER A 146 3.90 4.30 -11.54
N PHE A 147 3.08 3.76 -10.64
CA PHE A 147 1.96 4.46 -10.00
C PHE A 147 2.47 5.63 -9.16
N ILE A 148 3.47 5.41 -8.30
CA ILE A 148 4.14 6.49 -7.58
C ILE A 148 4.66 7.51 -8.59
N ASN A 149 5.46 7.13 -9.58
CA ASN A 149 6.04 8.11 -10.52
C ASN A 149 5.01 8.84 -11.39
N LYS A 150 3.88 8.20 -11.72
CA LYS A 150 2.84 8.75 -12.61
C LYS A 150 1.89 9.69 -11.88
N TYR A 151 1.53 9.35 -10.65
CA TYR A 151 0.51 10.08 -9.88
C TYR A 151 1.10 10.88 -8.73
N ILE A 152 2.30 10.53 -8.28
CA ILE A 152 2.96 11.04 -7.08
C ILE A 152 4.46 11.30 -7.36
N LEU A 153 4.69 12.32 -8.19
CA LEU A 153 5.89 13.17 -8.25
C LEU A 153 5.42 14.60 -8.54
#